data_AF-A0A0G0C9W1-F1
#
_entry.id   AF-A0A0G0C9W1-F1
#
_cell.length_a   1.000
_cell.length_b   1.000
_cell.length_c   1.000
_cell.angle_alpha   90.00
_cell.angle_beta   90.00
_cell.angle_gamma   90.00
#
_symmetry.space_group_name_H-M   'P 1'
#
loop_
_entity.id
_entity.type
_entity.pdbx_description
1 polymer ?
#
loop_
_entity_poly.entity_id
_entity_poly.type
_entity_poly.pdbx_seq_one_letter_code
_entity_poly.pdbx_strand_id
1 'polypeptide(L)'
;MKNVDVPMWDKGDSTDSYSKGGGSMFSDFESLSDKIPMIEEVYEKVLGRKPSSRELSLYKYSVLKREEITKKLLNSDEHKEIVEKGRTYPELEERERLAMSNILKLKHGIDDMKEEHDELKNILNEKNKIIEGLREEKVAPYINGELPTDKYNTYYNSNEGISTVNNPVKKESFLDKLYKFLKSLSN
;
A
#
# COMPACT_ATOMS: atom_id res chain seq x y z
N MET A 1 82.09 -8.06 75.69
CA MET A 1 80.80 -8.46 75.12
C MET A 1 79.74 -8.23 76.19
N LYS A 2 78.94 -7.17 76.05
CA LYS A 2 77.84 -6.83 76.97
C LYS A 2 76.55 -7.22 76.25
N ASN A 3 75.83 -8.20 76.78
CA ASN A 3 74.47 -8.51 76.34
C ASN A 3 73.56 -7.37 76.79
N VAL A 4 73.00 -6.65 75.83
CA VAL A 4 71.97 -5.62 76.11
C VAL A 4 70.63 -6.33 75.97
N ASP A 5 69.92 -6.46 77.09
CA ASP A 5 68.53 -6.91 77.12
C ASP A 5 67.67 -5.90 76.34
N VAL A 6 67.16 -6.33 75.20
CA VAL A 6 66.20 -5.57 74.41
C VAL A 6 64.80 -5.75 75.04
N PRO A 7 64.08 -4.66 75.38
CA PRO A 7 62.76 -4.74 76.00
C PRO A 7 61.74 -5.53 75.16
N MET A 8 60.91 -6.33 75.83
CA MET A 8 59.94 -7.28 75.27
C MET A 8 58.95 -6.74 74.22
N TRP A 9 58.84 -5.43 74.06
CA TRP A 9 57.81 -4.78 73.23
C TRP A 9 58.32 -4.48 71.81
N ASP A 10 59.60 -4.68 71.55
CA ASP A 10 60.26 -4.53 70.23
C ASP A 10 60.43 -5.90 69.52
N LYS A 11 59.74 -6.94 70.00
CA LYS A 11 59.53 -8.16 69.22
C LYS A 11 58.33 -7.91 68.32
N GLY A 12 58.60 -7.26 67.19
CA GLY A 12 57.65 -7.00 66.11
C GLY A 12 56.75 -8.22 65.87
N ASP A 13 55.48 -7.99 66.14
CA ASP A 13 54.41 -8.94 65.95
C ASP A 13 54.39 -9.41 64.49
N SER A 14 54.63 -10.70 64.30
CA SER A 14 54.61 -11.38 63.01
C SER A 14 53.17 -11.80 62.67
N THR A 15 52.22 -10.89 62.81
CA THR A 15 50.80 -11.11 62.45
C THR A 15 50.44 -10.59 61.06
N ASP A 16 51.42 -10.21 60.24
CA ASP A 16 51.23 -9.98 58.80
C ASP A 16 51.44 -11.26 58.01
N SER A 17 50.55 -12.22 58.26
CA SER A 17 50.23 -13.30 57.33
C SER A 17 48.74 -13.24 57.02
N TYR A 18 48.24 -12.04 56.69
CA TYR A 18 47.00 -11.93 55.93
C TYR A 18 47.26 -12.53 54.55
N SER A 19 46.93 -13.81 54.42
CA SER A 19 46.75 -14.47 53.14
C SER A 19 45.94 -13.55 52.25
N LYS A 20 46.59 -13.02 51.23
CA LYS A 20 46.00 -12.28 50.11
C LYS A 20 45.16 -13.24 49.26
N GLY A 21 44.17 -13.87 49.88
CA GLY A 21 43.05 -14.55 49.25
C GLY A 21 42.00 -13.51 48.87
N GLY A 22 42.43 -12.47 48.14
CA GLY A 22 41.53 -11.55 47.47
C GLY A 22 40.98 -12.28 46.26
N GLY A 23 39.99 -13.14 46.48
CA GLY A 23 39.14 -13.62 45.41
C GLY A 23 38.59 -12.40 44.69
N SER A 24 39.05 -12.19 43.45
CA SER A 24 38.49 -11.23 42.53
C SER A 24 37.03 -11.61 42.24
N MET A 25 36.10 -11.17 43.09
CA MET A 25 34.66 -11.27 42.87
C MET A 25 34.03 -9.91 42.53
N PHE A 26 34.84 -8.92 42.16
CA PHE A 26 34.36 -7.57 41.82
C PHE A 26 34.91 -7.02 40.50
N SER A 27 35.36 -7.88 39.57
CA SER A 27 35.85 -7.42 38.26
C SER A 27 34.77 -7.22 37.19
N ASP A 28 33.52 -7.63 37.43
CA ASP A 28 32.44 -7.53 36.42
C ASP A 28 31.56 -6.28 36.61
N PHE A 29 32.07 -5.23 37.24
CA PHE A 29 31.43 -3.91 37.11
C PHE A 29 31.89 -3.28 35.80
N GLU A 30 31.35 -3.81 34.70
CA GLU A 30 31.38 -3.17 33.39
C GLU A 30 31.00 -1.69 33.60
N SER A 31 31.92 -0.79 33.26
CA SER A 31 31.76 0.64 33.53
C SER A 31 30.39 1.10 33.04
N LEU A 32 29.63 1.84 33.86
CA LEU A 32 28.32 2.36 33.47
C LEU A 32 28.34 3.12 32.13
N SER A 33 29.51 3.64 31.75
CA SER A 33 29.74 4.30 30.46
C SER A 33 29.69 3.33 29.29
N ASP A 34 30.21 2.12 29.45
CA ASP A 34 30.33 1.11 28.39
C ASP A 34 29.02 0.32 28.20
N LYS A 35 28.17 0.30 29.24
CA LYS A 35 26.83 -0.34 29.17
C LYS A 35 25.85 0.40 28.26
N ILE A 36 25.94 1.73 28.14
CA ILE A 36 25.02 2.52 27.32
C ILE A 36 25.08 2.11 25.83
N PRO A 37 26.24 2.14 25.15
CA PRO A 37 26.32 1.74 23.74
C PRO A 37 25.95 0.26 23.55
N MET A 38 26.23 -0.59 24.54
CA MET A 38 25.84 -2.00 24.52
C MET A 38 24.32 -2.17 24.47
N ILE A 39 23.58 -1.41 25.30
CA ILE A 39 22.12 -1.46 25.36
C ILE A 39 21.52 -0.91 24.06
N GLU A 40 22.05 0.21 23.55
CA GLU A 40 21.60 0.78 22.28
C GLU A 40 21.76 -0.19 21.12
N GLU A 41 22.91 -0.87 21.02
CA GLU A 41 23.19 -1.86 19.98
C GLU A 41 22.21 -3.05 20.05
N VAL A 42 21.89 -3.51 21.27
CA VAL A 42 20.96 -4.63 21.48
C VAL A 42 19.53 -4.24 21.09
N TYR A 43 19.08 -3.04 21.47
CA TYR A 43 17.77 -2.52 21.10
C TYR A 43 17.63 -2.34 19.58
N GLU A 44 18.64 -1.78 18.93
CA GLU A 44 18.65 -1.61 17.49
C GLU A 44 18.60 -2.96 16.77
N LYS A 45 19.35 -3.96 17.25
CA LYS A 45 19.37 -5.29 16.63
C LYS A 45 18.07 -6.07 16.81
N VAL A 46 17.41 -5.96 17.97
CA VAL A 46 16.22 -6.78 18.29
C VAL A 46 14.92 -6.09 17.88
N LEU A 47 14.83 -4.77 18.07
CA LEU A 47 13.60 -3.99 17.86
C LEU A 47 13.71 -2.98 16.72
N GLY A 48 14.91 -2.74 16.16
CA GLY A 48 15.10 -1.77 15.07
C GLY A 48 14.89 -0.32 15.49
N ARG A 49 14.99 -0.03 16.79
CA ARG A 49 14.85 1.33 17.34
C ARG A 49 15.82 1.57 18.49
N LYS A 50 16.05 2.85 18.80
CA LYS A 50 16.75 3.26 20.02
C LYS A 50 15.89 3.05 21.28
N PRO A 51 16.52 2.72 22.43
CA PRO A 51 15.83 2.62 23.70
C PRO A 51 15.32 3.99 24.16
N SER A 52 14.17 4.01 24.83
CA SER A 52 13.67 5.19 25.53
C SER A 52 14.54 5.51 26.75
N SER A 53 14.54 6.76 27.22
CA SER A 53 15.29 7.18 28.42
C SER A 53 15.01 6.31 29.65
N ARG A 54 13.75 5.88 29.80
CA ARG A 54 13.31 4.98 30.88
C ARG A 54 13.88 3.57 30.73
N GLU A 55 13.84 3.03 29.52
CA GLU A 55 14.34 1.69 29.18
C GLU A 55 15.86 1.64 29.31
N LEU A 56 16.55 2.68 28.83
CA LEU A 56 18.00 2.82 28.93
C LEU A 56 18.42 2.83 30.40
N SER A 57 17.74 3.63 31.22
CA SER A 57 18.03 3.72 32.66
C SER A 57 17.73 2.41 33.38
N LEU A 58 16.64 1.70 33.03
CA LEU A 58 16.31 0.39 33.60
C LEU A 58 17.45 -0.61 33.43
N TYR A 59 18.03 -0.70 32.23
CA TYR A 59 19.10 -1.65 31.96
C TYR A 59 20.48 -1.15 32.40
N LYS A 60 20.73 0.16 32.33
CA LYS A 60 21.99 0.81 32.75
C LYS A 60 22.33 0.52 34.21
N TYR A 61 21.33 0.57 35.10
CA TYR A 61 21.53 0.29 36.53
C TYR A 61 21.27 -1.18 36.90
N SER A 62 20.93 -2.03 35.93
CA SER A 62 20.69 -3.45 36.18
C SER A 62 21.99 -4.27 36.15
N VAL A 63 21.97 -5.39 36.88
CA VAL A 63 23.05 -6.39 36.91
C VAL A 63 23.00 -7.31 35.67
N LEU A 64 22.00 -7.14 34.80
CA LEU A 64 21.77 -8.02 33.67
C LEU A 64 22.90 -7.92 32.65
N LYS A 65 23.30 -9.07 32.11
CA LYS A 65 24.28 -9.19 31.02
C LYS A 65 23.60 -8.98 29.66
N ARG A 66 24.42 -8.71 28.63
CA ARG A 66 23.96 -8.53 27.24
C ARG A 66 22.98 -9.61 26.79
N GLU A 67 23.30 -10.86 27.05
CA GLU A 67 22.52 -12.01 26.60
C GLU A 67 21.15 -12.07 27.29
N GLU A 68 21.07 -11.66 28.55
CA GLU A 68 19.84 -11.64 29.33
C GLU A 68 18.91 -10.50 28.89
N ILE A 69 19.49 -9.34 28.56
CA ILE A 69 18.76 -8.21 28.00
C ILE A 69 18.17 -8.62 26.63
N THR A 70 18.98 -9.23 25.76
CA THR A 70 18.53 -9.73 24.46
C THR A 70 17.38 -10.73 24.61
N LYS A 71 17.49 -11.72 25.51
CA LYS A 71 16.42 -12.69 25.76
C LYS A 71 15.13 -12.03 26.24
N LYS A 72 15.23 -11.02 27.11
CA LYS A 72 14.05 -10.26 27.57
C LYS A 72 13.39 -9.50 26.43
N LEU A 73 14.17 -8.86 25.56
CA LEU A 73 13.61 -8.14 24.41
C LEU A 73 13.00 -9.08 23.37
N LEU A 74 13.62 -10.23 23.10
CA LEU A 74 13.05 -11.25 22.20
C LEU A 74 11.71 -11.81 22.70
N ASN A 75 11.56 -11.95 24.02
CA ASN A 75 10.32 -12.41 24.65
C ASN A 75 9.32 -11.29 24.93
N SER A 76 9.63 -10.04 24.55
CA SER A 76 8.72 -8.92 24.77
C SER A 76 7.55 -8.96 23.78
N ASP A 77 6.40 -8.45 24.21
CA ASP A 77 5.22 -8.33 23.35
C ASP A 77 5.51 -7.44 22.13
N GLU A 78 6.38 -6.44 22.29
CA GLU A 78 6.80 -5.55 21.20
C GLU A 78 7.52 -6.31 20.08
N HIS A 79 8.49 -7.16 20.42
CA HIS A 79 9.19 -7.96 19.41
C HIS A 79 8.23 -8.92 18.70
N LYS A 80 7.31 -9.53 19.45
CA LYS A 80 6.28 -10.40 18.88
C LYS A 80 5.39 -9.64 17.89
N GLU A 81 4.97 -8.44 18.24
CA GLU A 81 4.17 -7.57 17.38
C GLU A 81 4.93 -7.18 16.10
N ILE A 82 6.23 -6.86 16.20
CA ILE A 82 7.07 -6.56 15.04
C ILE A 82 7.14 -7.76 14.08
N VAL A 83 7.32 -8.97 14.61
CA VAL A 83 7.37 -10.19 13.81
C VAL A 83 6.01 -10.46 13.14
N GLU A 84 4.91 -10.30 13.85
CA GLU A 84 3.56 -10.44 13.30
C GLU A 84 3.31 -9.41 12.19
N LYS A 85 3.64 -8.13 12.43
CA LYS A 85 3.56 -7.07 11.42
C LYS A 85 4.41 -7.38 10.19
N GLY A 86 5.65 -7.84 10.39
CA GLY A 86 6.55 -8.24 9.31
C GLY A 86 5.99 -9.39 8.46
N ARG A 87 5.27 -10.33 9.05
CA ARG A 87 4.58 -11.42 8.31
C ARG A 87 3.42 -10.90 7.47
N THR A 88 2.68 -9.92 7.98
CA THR A 88 1.53 -9.33 7.27
C THR A 88 1.91 -8.28 6.24
N TYR A 89 3.14 -7.75 6.31
CA TYR A 89 3.63 -6.70 5.43
C TYR A 89 3.50 -7.02 3.92
N PRO A 90 3.94 -8.17 3.39
CA PRO A 90 3.82 -8.45 1.96
C PRO A 90 2.35 -8.53 1.49
N GLU A 91 1.45 -9.03 2.33
CA GLU A 91 0.02 -9.06 2.02
C GLU A 91 -0.57 -7.64 1.99
N LEU A 92 -0.13 -6.78 2.92
CA LEU A 92 -0.55 -5.39 2.99
C LEU A 92 -0.04 -4.58 1.78
N GLU A 93 1.21 -4.77 1.39
CA GLU A 93 1.83 -4.14 0.21
C GLU A 93 1.10 -4.53 -1.07
N GLU A 94 0.77 -5.82 -1.24
CA GLU A 94 0.02 -6.28 -2.40
C GLU A 94 -1.41 -5.70 -2.40
N ARG A 95 -2.07 -5.63 -1.23
CA ARG A 95 -3.40 -5.01 -1.10
C ARG A 95 -3.36 -3.52 -1.47
N GLU A 96 -2.33 -2.79 -1.04
CA GLU A 96 -2.13 -1.39 -1.39
C GLU A 96 -1.93 -1.23 -2.91
N ARG A 97 -1.08 -2.05 -3.51
CA ARG A 97 -0.83 -2.05 -4.96
C ARG A 97 -2.12 -2.29 -5.76
N LEU A 98 -2.93 -3.26 -5.35
CA LEU A 98 -4.22 -3.56 -5.96
C LEU A 98 -5.22 -2.40 -5.78
N ALA A 99 -5.27 -1.80 -4.59
CA ALA A 99 -6.11 -0.64 -4.33
C ALA A 99 -5.71 0.56 -5.20
N MET A 100 -4.42 0.86 -5.33
CA MET A 100 -3.92 1.90 -6.23
C MET A 100 -4.28 1.64 -7.69
N SER A 101 -4.16 0.39 -8.16
CA SER A 101 -4.58 0.01 -9.51
C SER A 101 -6.08 0.25 -9.72
N ASN A 102 -6.91 -0.09 -8.74
CA ASN A 102 -8.36 0.13 -8.81
C ASN A 102 -8.70 1.62 -8.80
N ILE A 103 -8.05 2.43 -7.97
CA ILE A 103 -8.21 3.89 -7.96
C ILE A 103 -7.88 4.47 -9.34
N LEU A 104 -6.80 4.01 -9.96
CA LEU A 104 -6.40 4.48 -11.29
C LEU A 104 -7.45 4.11 -12.35
N LYS A 105 -7.96 2.87 -12.34
CA LYS A 105 -9.04 2.44 -13.25
C LYS A 105 -10.31 3.26 -13.06
N LEU A 106 -10.72 3.50 -11.81
CA LEU A 106 -11.91 4.29 -11.51
C LEU A 106 -11.74 5.74 -11.95
N LYS A 107 -10.55 6.31 -11.76
CA LYS A 107 -10.25 7.67 -12.21
C LYS A 107 -10.35 7.79 -13.73
N HIS A 108 -9.72 6.87 -14.47
CA HIS A 108 -9.85 6.84 -15.93
C HIS A 108 -11.32 6.66 -16.37
N GLY A 109 -12.06 5.75 -15.75
CA GLY A 109 -13.48 5.58 -16.06
C GLY A 109 -14.32 6.84 -15.80
N ILE A 110 -14.00 7.62 -14.77
CA ILE A 110 -14.66 8.91 -14.51
C ILE A 110 -14.31 9.95 -15.59
N ASP A 111 -13.04 10.01 -15.99
CA ASP A 111 -12.59 10.93 -17.03
C ASP A 111 -13.25 10.60 -18.38
N ASP A 112 -13.31 9.32 -18.75
CA ASP A 112 -13.98 8.85 -19.97
C ASP A 112 -15.48 9.16 -19.95
N MET A 113 -16.18 8.88 -18.84
CA MET A 113 -17.62 9.21 -18.70
C MET A 113 -17.89 10.72 -18.81
N LYS A 114 -16.96 11.54 -18.34
CA LYS A 114 -17.08 13.00 -18.43
C LYS A 114 -16.96 13.45 -19.88
N GLU A 115 -16.01 12.89 -20.62
CA GLU A 115 -15.84 13.16 -22.06
C GLU A 115 -17.08 12.72 -22.85
N GLU A 116 -17.57 11.50 -22.63
CA GLU A 116 -18.80 11.00 -23.25
C GLU A 116 -20.01 11.91 -22.97
N HIS A 117 -20.14 12.39 -21.74
CA HIS A 117 -21.23 13.30 -21.37
C HIS A 117 -21.13 14.65 -22.10
N ASP A 118 -19.93 15.19 -22.27
CA ASP A 118 -19.70 16.42 -23.01
C ASP A 118 -20.01 16.25 -24.51
N GLU A 119 -19.64 15.11 -25.10
CA GLU A 119 -20.02 14.76 -26.48
C GLU A 119 -21.54 14.63 -26.66
N LEU A 120 -22.22 13.92 -25.75
CA LEU A 120 -23.68 13.78 -25.78
C LEU A 120 -24.38 15.13 -25.68
N LYS A 121 -23.86 16.03 -24.84
CA LYS A 121 -24.37 17.40 -24.74
C LYS A 121 -24.21 18.16 -26.05
N ASN A 122 -23.07 18.00 -26.74
CA ASN A 122 -22.84 18.63 -28.04
C ASN A 122 -23.82 18.10 -29.09
N ILE A 123 -24.00 16.77 -29.19
CA ILE A 123 -24.96 16.14 -30.10
C ILE A 123 -26.38 16.64 -29.82
N LEU A 124 -26.77 16.76 -28.55
CA LEU A 124 -28.09 17.29 -28.17
C LEU A 124 -28.27 18.74 -28.62
N ASN A 125 -27.24 19.57 -28.48
CA ASN A 125 -27.26 20.96 -28.94
C ASN A 125 -27.37 21.04 -30.47
N GLU A 126 -26.65 20.21 -31.21
CA GLU A 126 -26.73 20.14 -32.68
C GLU A 126 -28.12 19.69 -33.14
N LYS A 127 -28.68 18.65 -32.51
CA LYS A 127 -30.04 18.20 -32.76
C LYS A 127 -31.04 19.34 -32.54
N ASN A 128 -30.92 20.08 -31.45
CA ASN A 128 -31.81 21.21 -31.16
C ASN A 128 -31.67 22.33 -32.20
N LYS A 129 -30.45 22.64 -32.64
CA LYS A 129 -30.21 23.62 -33.73
C LYS A 129 -30.87 23.19 -35.05
N ILE A 130 -30.76 21.92 -35.41
CA ILE A 130 -31.38 21.37 -36.62
C ILE A 130 -32.91 21.44 -36.51
N ILE A 131 -33.48 21.10 -35.36
CA ILE A 131 -34.93 21.23 -35.13
C ILE A 131 -35.39 22.68 -35.29
N GLU A 132 -34.63 23.64 -34.78
CA GLU A 132 -34.95 25.05 -34.92
C GLU A 132 -34.90 25.48 -36.40
N GLY A 133 -33.85 25.11 -37.13
CA GLY A 133 -33.77 25.40 -38.57
C GLY A 133 -34.91 24.77 -39.39
N LEU A 134 -35.31 23.53 -39.08
CA LEU A 134 -36.45 22.88 -39.72
C LEU A 134 -37.79 23.55 -39.37
N ARG A 135 -37.92 24.11 -38.16
CA ARG A 135 -39.11 24.89 -37.76
C ARG A 135 -39.16 26.20 -38.53
N GLU A 136 -38.05 26.91 -38.65
CA GLU A 136 -37.97 28.14 -39.45
C GLU A 136 -38.30 27.87 -40.93
N GLU A 137 -37.75 26.81 -41.52
CA GLU A 137 -38.05 26.38 -42.89
C GLU A 137 -39.55 26.07 -43.07
N LYS A 138 -40.16 25.38 -42.12
CA LYS A 138 -41.60 25.06 -42.13
C LYS A 138 -42.51 26.26 -41.84
N VAL A 139 -41.99 27.33 -41.23
CA VAL A 139 -42.71 28.61 -41.05
C VAL A 139 -42.57 29.52 -42.27
N ALA A 140 -41.52 29.35 -43.08
CA ALA A 140 -41.29 30.06 -44.35
C ALA A 140 -42.04 29.59 -45.64
N PRO A 141 -42.96 28.59 -45.69
CA PRO A 141 -43.51 28.11 -46.95
C PRO A 141 -44.68 28.95 -47.51
N TYR A 142 -45.07 30.05 -46.87
CA TYR A 142 -46.25 30.83 -47.30
C TYR A 142 -46.00 32.34 -47.50
N ILE A 143 -44.78 32.85 -47.31
CA ILE A 143 -44.51 34.28 -47.44
C ILE A 143 -44.23 34.69 -48.89
N ASN A 144 -43.81 33.77 -49.75
CA ASN A 144 -43.66 34.01 -51.19
C ASN A 144 -44.71 33.17 -51.92
N GLY A 145 -45.78 33.81 -52.38
CA GLY A 145 -47.03 33.21 -52.86
C GLY A 145 -46.98 32.42 -54.17
N GLU A 146 -46.04 31.49 -54.32
CA GLU A 146 -46.07 30.48 -55.38
C GLU A 146 -45.84 29.09 -54.75
N LEU A 147 -46.91 28.29 -54.69
CA LEU A 147 -46.79 26.86 -54.39
C LEU A 147 -45.92 26.21 -55.48
N PRO A 148 -44.79 25.56 -55.15
CA PRO A 148 -44.07 24.75 -56.12
C PRO A 148 -44.82 23.42 -56.27
N THR A 149 -45.80 23.37 -57.16
CA THR A 149 -46.58 22.16 -57.47
C THR A 149 -45.79 21.07 -58.18
N ASP A 150 -44.54 21.35 -58.59
CA ASP A 150 -43.83 20.48 -59.54
C ASP A 150 -42.72 19.61 -58.92
N LYS A 151 -42.42 19.76 -57.61
CA LYS A 151 -41.33 18.99 -56.96
C LYS A 151 -41.79 17.91 -55.98
N TYR A 152 -43.06 17.87 -55.60
CA TYR A 152 -43.57 16.87 -54.65
C TYR A 152 -43.93 15.52 -55.29
N ASN A 153 -44.01 15.43 -56.62
CA ASN A 153 -44.39 14.19 -57.32
C ASN A 153 -43.22 13.32 -57.82
N THR A 154 -41.97 13.76 -57.69
CA THR A 154 -40.83 13.02 -58.30
C THR A 154 -40.15 12.02 -57.36
N TYR A 155 -40.44 12.05 -56.05
CA TYR A 155 -39.75 11.17 -55.08
C TYR A 155 -40.58 9.96 -54.61
N TYR A 156 -41.87 9.87 -54.94
CA TYR A 156 -42.75 8.79 -54.46
C TYR A 156 -43.33 7.90 -55.55
N ASN A 157 -42.81 7.95 -56.78
CA ASN A 157 -43.32 7.11 -57.87
C ASN A 157 -42.24 6.30 -58.59
N SER A 158 -41.45 5.55 -57.81
CA SER A 158 -40.58 4.48 -58.32
C SER A 158 -40.93 3.14 -57.66
N ASN A 159 -42.19 2.71 -57.81
CA ASN A 159 -42.60 1.32 -57.59
C ASN A 159 -42.53 0.53 -58.91
N GLU A 160 -41.38 0.60 -59.59
CA GLU A 160 -41.07 -0.30 -60.72
C GLU A 160 -39.82 -1.12 -60.40
N GLY A 161 -40.09 -2.37 -59.98
CA GLY A 161 -39.30 -3.57 -60.20
C GLY A 161 -37.76 -3.49 -60.13
N ILE A 162 -37.20 -3.75 -58.95
CA ILE A 162 -35.94 -4.50 -58.85
C ILE A 162 -36.13 -5.62 -57.83
N SER A 163 -36.57 -6.76 -58.36
CA SER A 163 -36.33 -8.07 -57.78
C SER A 163 -34.82 -8.34 -57.71
N THR A 164 -34.23 -8.21 -56.52
CA THR A 164 -32.99 -8.92 -56.19
C THR A 164 -33.19 -9.69 -54.89
N VAL A 165 -32.94 -10.99 -55.00
CA VAL A 165 -33.06 -12.01 -53.98
C VAL A 165 -32.15 -11.65 -52.80
N ASN A 166 -32.72 -11.07 -51.75
CA ASN A 166 -32.04 -10.93 -50.47
C ASN A 166 -32.17 -12.25 -49.71
N ASN A 167 -31.17 -13.13 -49.83
CA ASN A 167 -30.94 -14.14 -48.80
C ASN A 167 -30.76 -13.40 -47.47
N PRO A 168 -31.55 -13.70 -46.42
CA PRO A 168 -31.34 -13.09 -45.12
C PRO A 168 -30.05 -13.66 -44.55
N VAL A 169 -28.94 -12.93 -44.68
CA VAL A 169 -27.76 -13.16 -43.86
C VAL A 169 -28.17 -12.82 -42.43
N LYS A 170 -28.66 -13.84 -41.71
CA LYS A 170 -28.90 -13.79 -40.27
C LYS A 170 -27.59 -13.36 -39.63
N LYS A 171 -27.52 -12.11 -39.16
CA LYS A 171 -26.45 -11.68 -38.27
C LYS A 171 -26.59 -12.52 -37.00
N GLU A 172 -25.71 -13.50 -36.85
CA GLU A 172 -25.69 -14.37 -35.67
C GLU A 172 -25.58 -13.48 -34.43
N SER A 173 -26.61 -13.55 -33.59
CA SER A 173 -26.65 -12.78 -32.36
C SER A 173 -25.55 -13.29 -31.43
N PHE A 174 -25.09 -12.45 -30.51
CA PHE A 174 -24.04 -12.79 -29.55
C PHE A 174 -24.38 -14.09 -28.77
N LEU A 175 -25.67 -14.32 -28.54
CA LEU A 175 -26.21 -15.53 -27.93
C LEU A 175 -26.01 -16.79 -28.79
N ASP A 176 -26.09 -16.68 -30.12
CA ASP A 176 -25.84 -17.80 -31.03
C ASP A 176 -24.36 -18.20 -31.02
N LYS A 177 -23.46 -17.21 -30.90
CA LYS A 177 -22.02 -17.46 -30.75
C LYS A 177 -21.70 -18.11 -29.40
N LEU A 178 -22.35 -17.66 -28.33
CA LEU A 178 -22.20 -18.25 -26.98
C LEU A 178 -22.72 -19.69 -26.95
N TYR A 179 -23.87 -19.95 -27.56
CA TYR A 179 -24.44 -21.30 -27.65
C TYR A 179 -23.54 -22.26 -28.45
N LYS A 180 -22.99 -21.81 -29.58
CA LYS A 180 -22.02 -22.62 -30.36
C LYS A 180 -20.74 -22.90 -29.56
N PHE A 181 -20.22 -21.91 -28.83
CA PHE A 181 -19.04 -22.08 -27.98
C PHE A 181 -19.28 -23.12 -26.88
N LEU A 182 -20.39 -23.01 -26.14
CA LEU A 182 -20.76 -23.98 -25.12
C LEU A 182 -20.97 -25.39 -25.70
N LYS A 183 -21.57 -25.49 -26.89
CA LYS A 183 -21.74 -26.77 -27.58
C LYS A 183 -20.41 -27.38 -28.04
N SER A 184 -19.43 -26.57 -28.43
CA SER A 184 -18.08 -27.05 -28.78
C SER A 184 -17.25 -27.54 -27.59
N LEU A 185 -17.60 -27.16 -26.37
CA LEU A 185 -16.97 -27.65 -25.14
C LEU A 185 -17.58 -28.96 -24.61
N SER A 186 -18.74 -29.37 -25.14
CA SER A 186 -19.49 -30.55 -24.69
C SER A 186 -19.24 -31.80 -25.57
N ASN A 187 -18.32 -31.73 -26.54
CA ASN A 187 -17.89 -32.84 -27.39
C ASN A 187 -16.41 -33.13 -27.18
#